data_AF-A0A3L6RSQ5-F1
#
_entry.id   AF-A0A3L6RSQ5-F1
#
_cell.length_a   1.000
_cell.length_b   1.000
_cell.length_c   1.000
_cell.angle_alpha   90.00
_cell.angle_beta   90.00
_cell.angle_gamma   90.00
#
_symmetry.space_group_name_H-M   'P 1'
#
loop_
_entity.id
_entity.type
_entity.pdbx_description
1 polymer ?
#
loop_
_entity_poly.entity_id
_entity_poly.type
_entity_poly.pdbx_seq_one_letter_code
_entity_poly.pdbx_strand_id
1 'polypeptide(L)'
;MDQEIWHSDSSREVEMSKEDAQFNDWNAVGKELDDLAHALKNLSKHSGIPLESVKEHLVLEHVFFWNEPRRASFFMHDIQGPLHTTEFEDRVDVLLFIPEKWTQNDHMGLLPEMNKYRNGKNLPDYNDGRNQYVLFVSGSYTHEREIGVKGVDKIITINQPRLCLELVKIVRKLGYPV
;
A
#
# COMPACT_ATOMS: atom_id res chain seq x y z
N MET A 1 -48.62 -15.45 24.01
CA MET A 1 -48.53 -16.88 23.64
C MET A 1 -48.59 -17.06 22.13
N ASP A 2 -47.51 -16.85 21.37
CA ASP A 2 -46.39 -15.91 21.50
C ASP A 2 -45.79 -15.67 20.11
N GLN A 3 -45.07 -14.56 19.93
CA GLN A 3 -44.35 -14.28 18.68
C GLN A 3 -42.93 -14.80 18.79
N GLU A 4 -42.56 -15.81 17.98
CA GLU A 4 -41.16 -16.24 17.89
C GLU A 4 -40.35 -15.22 17.07
N ILE A 5 -39.64 -14.35 17.78
CA ILE A 5 -38.73 -13.36 17.23
C ILE A 5 -37.42 -14.05 16.85
N TRP A 6 -37.12 -14.14 15.55
CA TRP A 6 -35.86 -14.69 15.06
C TRP A 6 -34.73 -13.62 15.03
N HIS A 7 -34.12 -13.43 16.20
CA HIS A 7 -32.75 -12.94 16.38
C HIS A 7 -31.98 -14.04 17.15
N SER A 8 -30.73 -14.41 16.89
CA SER A 8 -29.83 -14.24 15.74
C SER A 8 -28.85 -15.47 15.77
N ASP A 9 -27.69 -15.61 15.10
CA ASP A 9 -26.83 -14.69 14.36
C ASP A 9 -25.94 -15.46 13.35
N SER A 10 -25.24 -14.73 12.46
CA SER A 10 -24.04 -15.20 11.75
C SER A 10 -23.25 -14.08 11.06
N SER A 11 -23.04 -12.93 11.73
CA SER A 11 -21.87 -12.10 11.46
C SER A 11 -20.59 -12.84 11.88
N ARG A 12 -20.17 -13.81 11.06
CA ARG A 12 -18.84 -14.41 11.15
C ARG A 12 -17.83 -13.39 10.63
N GLU A 13 -17.43 -12.49 11.52
CA GLU A 13 -16.17 -11.76 11.38
C GLU A 13 -15.06 -12.80 11.20
N VAL A 14 -14.39 -12.73 10.06
CA VAL A 14 -13.21 -13.55 9.80
C VAL A 14 -12.05 -12.85 10.50
N GLU A 15 -11.90 -13.10 11.81
CA GLU A 15 -10.67 -12.78 12.54
C GLU A 15 -9.51 -13.50 11.83
N MET A 16 -8.82 -12.80 10.93
CA MET A 16 -7.61 -13.30 10.29
C MET A 16 -6.61 -13.66 11.37
N SER A 17 -6.21 -14.95 11.43
CA SER A 17 -5.40 -15.40 12.56
C SER A 17 -4.04 -14.71 12.55
N LYS A 18 -3.39 -14.65 13.71
CA LYS A 18 -2.02 -14.11 13.82
C LYS A 18 -1.04 -14.89 12.95
N GLU A 19 -1.33 -16.17 12.67
CA GLU A 19 -0.53 -17.06 11.84
C GLU A 19 -0.74 -16.73 10.34
N ASP A 20 -1.98 -16.49 9.91
CA ASP A 20 -2.29 -16.03 8.54
C ASP A 20 -1.70 -14.64 8.24
N ALA A 21 -1.84 -13.71 9.19
CA ALA A 21 -1.25 -12.37 9.09
C ALA A 21 0.27 -12.43 8.96
N GLN A 22 0.92 -13.23 9.81
CA GLN A 22 2.38 -13.45 9.77
C GLN A 22 2.82 -14.17 8.49
N PHE A 23 2.04 -15.11 7.97
CA PHE A 23 2.33 -15.80 6.71
C PHE A 23 2.23 -14.85 5.50
N ASN A 24 1.25 -13.94 5.47
CA ASN A 24 1.14 -12.92 4.43
C ASN A 24 2.32 -11.93 4.45
N ASP A 25 2.77 -11.53 5.64
CA ASP A 25 3.94 -10.66 5.85
C ASP A 25 5.24 -11.33 5.34
N TRP A 26 5.50 -12.59 5.74
CA TRP A 26 6.63 -13.40 5.22
C TRP A 26 6.61 -13.53 3.69
N ASN A 27 5.44 -13.78 3.11
CA ASN A 27 5.28 -13.85 1.65
C ASN A 27 5.59 -12.52 0.95
N ALA A 28 5.41 -11.39 1.63
CA ALA A 28 5.68 -10.07 1.08
C ALA A 28 7.16 -9.72 1.14
N VAL A 29 7.79 -9.87 2.31
CA VAL A 29 9.25 -9.78 2.49
C VAL A 29 9.97 -10.70 1.50
N GLY A 30 9.44 -11.92 1.29
CA GLY A 30 9.94 -12.86 0.28
C GLY A 30 9.93 -12.28 -1.15
N LYS A 31 8.87 -11.59 -1.56
CA LYS A 31 8.84 -10.95 -2.90
C LYS A 31 9.75 -9.73 -3.00
N GLU A 32 9.91 -8.93 -1.95
CA GLU A 32 10.87 -7.82 -1.98
C GLU A 32 12.31 -8.34 -2.10
N LEU A 33 12.61 -9.43 -1.37
CA LEU A 33 13.89 -10.12 -1.43
C LEU A 33 14.13 -10.80 -2.78
N ASP A 34 13.12 -11.43 -3.39
CA ASP A 34 13.20 -12.01 -4.74
C ASP A 34 13.45 -10.93 -5.80
N ASP A 35 12.79 -9.77 -5.70
CA ASP A 35 12.95 -8.64 -6.63
C ASP A 35 14.37 -8.04 -6.52
N LEU A 36 14.84 -7.83 -5.28
CA LEU A 36 16.21 -7.40 -4.98
C LEU A 36 17.25 -8.42 -5.46
N ALA A 37 17.02 -9.72 -5.24
CA ALA A 37 17.90 -10.79 -5.71
C ALA A 37 17.90 -10.88 -7.25
N HIS A 38 16.78 -10.62 -7.91
CA HIS A 38 16.69 -10.55 -9.36
C HIS A 38 17.46 -9.33 -9.92
N ALA A 39 17.35 -8.16 -9.28
CA ALA A 39 18.13 -6.97 -9.61
C ALA A 39 19.64 -7.25 -9.48
N LEU A 40 20.09 -7.73 -8.32
CA LEU A 40 21.49 -8.11 -8.06
C LEU A 40 22.01 -9.14 -9.07
N LYS A 41 21.20 -10.15 -9.42
CA LYS A 41 21.52 -11.19 -10.42
C LYS A 41 21.58 -10.68 -11.85
N ASN A 42 20.93 -9.56 -12.17
CA ASN A 42 21.06 -8.92 -13.47
C ASN A 42 22.30 -8.02 -13.53
N LEU A 43 22.60 -7.29 -12.44
CA LEU A 43 23.80 -6.46 -12.35
C LEU A 43 25.09 -7.29 -12.38
N SER A 44 25.10 -8.49 -11.79
CA SER A 44 26.26 -9.40 -11.88
C SER A 44 26.57 -9.94 -13.28
N LYS A 45 25.65 -9.78 -14.24
CA LYS A 45 25.87 -10.09 -15.68
C LYS A 45 26.48 -8.91 -16.45
N HIS A 46 26.66 -7.75 -15.81
CA HIS A 46 27.12 -6.52 -16.46
C HIS A 46 28.43 -6.05 -15.81
N SER A 47 29.52 -6.74 -16.17
CA SER A 47 30.89 -6.59 -15.65
C SER A 47 31.58 -5.24 -15.96
N GLY A 48 30.81 -4.20 -16.30
CA GLY A 48 31.28 -2.85 -16.59
C GLY A 48 30.52 -1.75 -15.84
N ILE A 49 29.54 -2.09 -14.99
CA ILE A 49 28.88 -1.10 -14.11
C ILE A 49 29.78 -0.87 -12.88
N PRO A 50 30.15 0.38 -12.53
CA PRO A 50 30.90 0.67 -11.31
C PRO A 50 30.15 0.19 -10.07
N LEU A 51 30.88 -0.37 -9.10
CA LEU A 51 30.29 -0.90 -7.86
C LEU A 51 29.62 0.21 -7.04
N GLU A 52 30.11 1.44 -7.16
CA GLU A 52 29.54 2.67 -6.61
C GLU A 52 28.15 2.93 -7.21
N SER A 53 28.01 2.96 -8.54
CA SER A 53 26.72 3.14 -9.23
C SER A 53 25.72 2.02 -8.93
N VAL A 54 26.18 0.78 -8.75
CA VAL A 54 25.36 -0.35 -8.28
C VAL A 54 24.84 -0.11 -6.86
N LYS A 55 25.71 0.33 -5.96
CA LYS A 55 25.36 0.59 -4.56
C LYS A 55 24.39 1.75 -4.43
N GLU A 56 24.68 2.86 -5.09
CA GLU A 56 23.98 4.14 -4.91
C GLU A 56 22.63 4.15 -5.66
N HIS A 57 22.60 3.80 -6.95
CA HIS A 57 21.40 4.03 -7.80
C HIS A 57 20.54 2.80 -8.12
N LEU A 58 20.87 1.63 -7.56
CA LEU A 58 20.23 0.37 -7.95
C LEU A 58 19.91 -0.55 -6.76
N VAL A 59 20.82 -0.66 -5.80
CA VAL A 59 20.65 -1.54 -4.63
C VAL A 59 20.07 -0.79 -3.45
N LEU A 60 20.67 0.32 -2.98
CA LEU A 60 20.18 1.04 -1.80
C LEU A 60 18.95 1.91 -2.07
N GLU A 61 18.70 2.30 -3.32
CA GLU A 61 17.45 2.94 -3.76
C GLU A 61 16.27 1.97 -3.92
N HIS A 62 16.45 0.66 -3.66
CA HIS A 62 15.38 -0.34 -3.69
C HIS A 62 14.47 -0.23 -2.45
N VAL A 63 13.17 -0.44 -2.64
CA VAL A 63 12.13 -0.20 -1.62
C VAL A 63 12.33 -1.03 -0.35
N PHE A 64 12.94 -2.22 -0.47
CA PHE A 64 13.31 -3.07 0.67
C PHE A 64 14.20 -2.37 1.72
N PHE A 65 15.02 -1.39 1.30
CA PHE A 65 15.89 -0.62 2.20
C PHE A 65 15.26 0.70 2.66
N TRP A 66 14.05 1.03 2.19
CA TRP A 66 13.39 2.28 2.59
C TRP A 66 12.91 2.20 4.04
N ASN A 67 13.13 3.29 4.76
CA ASN A 67 12.54 3.50 6.07
C ASN A 67 11.16 4.17 5.96
N GLU A 68 10.40 4.16 7.06
CA GLU A 68 9.09 4.82 7.19
C GLU A 68 9.10 6.28 6.67
N PRO A 69 10.08 7.15 7.01
CA PRO A 69 10.19 8.48 6.41
C PRO A 69 10.30 8.50 4.87
N ARG A 70 11.05 7.59 4.24
CA ARG A 70 11.16 7.52 2.77
C ARG A 70 9.86 7.03 2.13
N ARG A 71 9.19 6.03 2.72
CA ARG A 71 7.87 5.55 2.29
C ARG A 71 6.82 6.65 2.40
N ALA A 72 6.78 7.38 3.53
CA ALA A 72 5.91 8.52 3.72
C ALA A 72 6.13 9.60 2.65
N SER A 73 7.38 10.00 2.38
CA SER A 73 7.70 10.95 1.30
C SER A 73 7.19 10.48 -0.07
N PHE A 74 7.29 9.19 -0.38
CA PHE A 74 6.75 8.64 -1.63
C PHE A 74 5.23 8.78 -1.72
N PHE A 75 4.51 8.38 -0.68
CA PHE A 75 3.04 8.45 -0.67
C PHE A 75 2.48 9.88 -0.56
N MET A 76 3.24 10.81 0.04
CA MET A 76 2.86 12.22 0.18
C MET A 76 3.23 13.09 -1.02
N HIS A 77 4.31 12.76 -1.75
CA HIS A 77 4.90 13.68 -2.74
C HIS A 77 5.17 13.00 -4.08
N ASP A 78 6.03 11.99 -4.13
CA ASP A 78 6.53 11.42 -5.38
C ASP A 78 5.40 10.81 -6.24
N ILE A 79 4.43 10.15 -5.58
CA ILE A 79 3.29 9.50 -6.25
C ILE A 79 2.26 10.51 -6.81
N GLN A 80 2.27 11.77 -6.36
CA GLN A 80 1.20 12.74 -6.68
C GLN A 80 1.11 13.07 -8.18
N GLY A 81 2.23 13.01 -8.90
CA GLY A 81 2.30 13.28 -10.34
C GLY A 81 1.46 12.32 -11.20
N PRO A 82 1.62 11.00 -11.07
CA PRO A 82 0.80 10.01 -11.79
C PRO A 82 -0.53 9.66 -11.12
N LEU A 83 -0.77 10.02 -9.86
CA LEU A 83 -1.95 9.58 -9.06
C LEU A 83 -3.33 9.85 -9.70
N HIS A 84 -3.40 10.73 -10.70
CA HIS A 84 -4.61 11.13 -11.41
C HIS A 84 -4.52 10.93 -12.94
N THR A 85 -3.65 10.03 -13.42
CA THR A 85 -3.55 9.69 -14.85
C THR A 85 -4.14 8.31 -15.15
N THR A 86 -4.86 8.19 -16.27
CA THR A 86 -5.45 6.91 -16.67
C THR A 86 -4.41 5.81 -16.88
N GLU A 87 -3.20 6.17 -17.35
CA GLU A 87 -2.09 5.22 -17.49
C GLU A 87 -1.55 4.69 -16.14
N PHE A 88 -1.80 5.39 -15.03
CA PHE A 88 -1.55 4.90 -13.67
C PHE A 88 -2.71 4.06 -13.18
N GLU A 89 -3.96 4.52 -13.40
CA GLU A 89 -5.18 3.81 -13.04
C GLU A 89 -5.27 2.41 -13.67
N ASP A 90 -4.96 2.29 -14.97
CA ASP A 90 -4.91 1.00 -15.69
C ASP A 90 -3.84 0.05 -15.13
N ARG A 91 -2.71 0.60 -14.64
CA ARG A 91 -1.59 -0.18 -14.09
C ARG A 91 -1.82 -0.60 -12.64
N VAL A 92 -2.63 0.15 -11.89
CA VAL A 92 -3.03 -0.18 -10.53
C VAL A 92 -4.22 -1.13 -10.52
N ASP A 93 -5.12 -1.09 -11.50
CA ASP A 93 -6.26 -2.03 -11.55
C ASP A 93 -5.83 -3.49 -11.77
N VAL A 94 -4.72 -3.73 -12.48
CA VAL A 94 -4.14 -5.08 -12.62
C VAL A 94 -3.41 -5.60 -11.37
N LEU A 95 -3.35 -4.82 -10.27
CA LEU A 95 -2.74 -5.24 -9.00
C LEU A 95 -3.71 -6.09 -8.17
N LEU A 96 -4.02 -7.29 -8.64
CA LEU A 96 -5.01 -8.22 -8.05
C LEU A 96 -4.78 -8.61 -6.58
N PHE A 97 -3.64 -8.24 -5.97
CA PHE A 97 -3.40 -8.41 -4.53
C PHE A 97 -4.10 -7.34 -3.68
N ILE A 98 -4.47 -6.20 -4.28
CA ILE A 98 -5.38 -5.21 -3.69
C ILE A 98 -6.81 -5.73 -3.89
N PRO A 99 -7.58 -5.97 -2.82
CA PRO A 99 -8.97 -6.42 -2.94
C PRO A 99 -9.84 -5.39 -3.65
N GLU A 100 -10.79 -5.85 -4.46
CA GLU A 100 -11.80 -4.97 -5.06
C GLU A 100 -12.60 -4.25 -3.97
N LYS A 101 -13.02 -5.02 -2.97
CA LYS A 101 -13.86 -4.59 -1.84
C LYS A 101 -13.05 -4.24 -0.59
N TRP A 102 -11.97 -3.47 -0.78
CA TRP A 102 -11.04 -3.13 0.29
C TRP A 102 -11.67 -2.29 1.41
N THR A 103 -12.81 -1.63 1.15
CA THR A 103 -13.55 -0.82 2.15
C THR A 103 -14.26 -1.65 3.22
N GLN A 104 -14.33 -2.98 3.05
CA GLN A 104 -14.88 -3.90 4.05
C GLN A 104 -13.93 -4.15 5.24
N ASN A 105 -12.68 -3.71 5.14
CA ASN A 105 -11.70 -3.67 6.23
C ASN A 105 -11.62 -2.22 6.77
N ASP A 106 -11.57 -2.03 8.08
CA ASP A 106 -11.48 -0.71 8.72
C ASP A 106 -10.06 -0.12 8.69
N HIS A 107 -9.07 -0.96 8.35
CA HIS A 107 -7.64 -0.70 8.40
C HIS A 107 -7.20 -0.23 9.80
N MET A 108 -7.61 -0.93 10.86
CA MET A 108 -7.33 -0.59 12.26
C MET A 108 -7.84 0.81 12.65
N GLY A 109 -9.06 1.13 12.24
CA GLY A 109 -9.71 2.44 12.43
C GLY A 109 -9.25 3.56 11.48
N LEU A 110 -8.30 3.30 10.57
CA LEU A 110 -7.78 4.32 9.66
C LEU A 110 -8.80 4.79 8.62
N LEU A 111 -9.60 3.87 8.06
CA LEU A 111 -10.64 4.20 7.09
C LEU A 111 -11.76 5.11 7.65
N PRO A 112 -12.41 4.82 8.79
CA PRO A 112 -13.46 5.69 9.33
C PRO A 112 -12.95 7.09 9.72
N GLU A 113 -11.73 7.23 10.26
CA GLU A 113 -11.17 8.56 10.57
C GLU A 113 -10.78 9.35 9.29
N MET A 114 -10.29 8.68 8.24
CA MET A 114 -10.09 9.31 6.92
C MET A 114 -11.40 9.76 6.26
N ASN A 115 -12.45 8.94 6.31
CA ASN A 115 -13.77 9.30 5.80
C ASN A 115 -14.38 10.47 6.59
N LYS A 116 -14.29 10.45 7.92
CA LYS A 116 -14.67 11.57 8.80
C LYS A 116 -13.91 12.87 8.48
N TYR A 117 -12.60 12.79 8.22
CA TYR A 117 -11.81 13.94 7.74
C TYR A 117 -12.33 14.47 6.40
N ARG A 118 -12.60 13.58 5.43
CA ARG A 118 -13.09 13.93 4.09
C ARG A 118 -14.47 14.58 4.13
N ASN A 119 -15.41 14.05 4.92
CA ASN A 119 -16.70 14.70 5.15
C ASN A 119 -16.53 16.10 5.76
N GLY A 120 -15.58 16.29 6.69
CA GLY A 120 -15.18 17.59 7.22
C GLY A 120 -14.57 18.56 6.17
N LYS A 121 -14.30 18.10 4.95
CA LYS A 121 -13.89 18.91 3.78
C LYS A 121 -14.98 18.99 2.70
N ASN A 122 -16.16 18.40 2.91
CA ASN A 122 -17.21 18.17 1.90
C ASN A 122 -16.77 17.28 0.73
N LEU A 123 -15.80 16.38 0.98
CA LEU A 123 -15.42 15.31 0.06
C LEU A 123 -16.18 14.03 0.44
N PRO A 124 -16.63 13.20 -0.54
CA PRO A 124 -17.29 11.94 -0.23
C PRO A 124 -16.33 10.95 0.41
N ASP A 125 -16.89 9.97 1.12
CA ASP A 125 -16.18 8.76 1.58
C ASP A 125 -15.41 8.07 0.45
N TYR A 126 -14.35 7.34 0.80
CA TYR A 126 -13.72 6.42 -0.14
C TYR A 126 -14.65 5.25 -0.49
N ASN A 127 -14.61 4.84 -1.75
CA ASN A 127 -15.35 3.72 -2.32
C ASN A 127 -14.42 2.58 -2.79
N ASP A 128 -15.01 1.44 -3.14
CA ASP A 128 -14.30 0.26 -3.66
C ASP A 128 -13.53 0.54 -4.97
N GLY A 129 -12.59 -0.36 -5.30
CA GLY A 129 -11.70 -0.27 -6.46
C GLY A 129 -10.26 0.11 -6.10
N ARG A 130 -9.28 -0.46 -6.82
CA ARG A 130 -7.86 -0.39 -6.46
C ARG A 130 -7.27 1.02 -6.47
N ASN A 131 -7.70 1.84 -7.41
CA ASN A 131 -7.28 3.24 -7.52
C ASN A 131 -7.72 4.06 -6.29
N GLN A 132 -8.92 3.78 -5.77
CA GLN A 132 -9.42 4.41 -4.55
C GLN A 132 -8.66 3.95 -3.30
N TYR A 133 -8.19 2.70 -3.26
CA TYR A 133 -7.29 2.25 -2.20
C TYR A 133 -5.96 3.02 -2.20
N VAL A 134 -5.35 3.27 -3.37
CA VAL A 134 -4.11 4.05 -3.47
C VAL A 134 -4.34 5.51 -3.07
N LEU A 135 -5.47 6.10 -3.45
CA LEU A 135 -5.90 7.44 -3.00
C LEU A 135 -6.15 7.51 -1.48
N PHE A 136 -6.66 6.44 -0.88
CA PHE A 136 -6.83 6.30 0.57
C PHE A 136 -5.48 6.21 1.30
N VAL A 137 -4.56 5.39 0.80
CA VAL A 137 -3.22 5.25 1.38
C VAL A 137 -2.46 6.58 1.29
N SER A 138 -2.40 7.19 0.10
CA SER A 138 -1.72 8.48 -0.10
C SER A 138 -2.31 9.59 0.79
N GLY A 139 -3.64 9.68 0.88
CA GLY A 139 -4.33 10.60 1.78
C GLY A 139 -4.01 10.34 3.26
N SER A 140 -3.90 9.07 3.67
CA SER A 140 -3.60 8.68 5.05
C SER A 140 -2.20 9.13 5.48
N TYR A 141 -1.17 8.92 4.65
CA TYR A 141 0.17 9.44 4.95
C TYR A 141 0.20 10.98 4.96
N THR A 142 -0.57 11.61 4.08
CA THR A 142 -0.61 13.07 3.93
C THR A 142 -1.28 13.76 5.12
N HIS A 143 -2.27 13.12 5.74
CA HIS A 143 -3.12 13.70 6.79
C HIS A 143 -3.04 12.99 8.15
N GLU A 144 -2.02 12.15 8.39
CA GLU A 144 -1.83 11.40 9.66
C GLU A 144 -1.97 12.30 10.90
N ARG A 145 -1.48 13.53 10.83
CA ARG A 145 -1.51 14.48 11.94
C ARG A 145 -2.90 15.07 12.20
N GLU A 146 -3.72 15.20 11.17
CA GLU A 146 -5.09 15.73 11.28
C GLU A 146 -6.14 14.66 11.61
N ILE A 147 -5.92 13.40 11.23
CA ILE A 147 -6.85 12.28 11.51
C ILE A 147 -6.62 11.64 12.89
N GLY A 148 -5.52 11.97 13.57
CA GLY A 148 -5.24 11.52 14.95
C GLY A 148 -4.82 10.06 15.12
N VAL A 149 -4.99 9.23 14.09
CA VAL A 149 -4.39 7.88 13.97
C VAL A 149 -2.87 8.02 13.85
N LYS A 150 -2.11 7.07 14.41
CA LYS A 150 -0.63 7.08 14.38
C LYS A 150 -0.07 5.76 13.88
N GLY A 151 1.02 5.84 13.12
CA GLY A 151 1.67 4.67 12.54
C GLY A 151 0.97 4.21 11.27
N VAL A 152 0.54 5.15 10.42
CA VAL A 152 -0.06 4.85 9.10
C VAL A 152 0.84 3.91 8.31
N ASP A 153 2.15 4.14 8.30
CA ASP A 153 3.15 3.26 7.66
C ASP A 153 3.03 1.81 8.12
N LYS A 154 2.91 1.59 9.44
CA LYS A 154 2.72 0.26 10.03
C LYS A 154 1.36 -0.36 9.68
N ILE A 155 0.28 0.42 9.68
CA ILE A 155 -1.05 -0.07 9.32
C ILE A 155 -1.08 -0.52 7.85
N ILE A 156 -0.53 0.29 6.95
CA ILE A 156 -0.51 0.00 5.51
C ILE A 156 0.48 -1.12 5.19
N THR A 157 1.65 -1.18 5.82
CA THR A 157 2.58 -2.30 5.62
C THR A 157 2.04 -3.62 6.16
N ILE A 158 1.28 -3.66 7.27
CA ILE A 158 0.64 -4.91 7.73
C ILE A 158 -0.48 -5.36 6.77
N ASN A 159 -1.33 -4.44 6.30
CA ASN A 159 -2.47 -4.80 5.45
C ASN A 159 -2.08 -5.08 3.99
N GLN A 160 -1.09 -4.34 3.45
CA GLN A 160 -0.69 -4.39 2.04
C GLN A 160 0.84 -4.22 1.89
N PRO A 161 1.66 -5.14 2.44
CA PRO A 161 3.12 -4.99 2.53
C PRO A 161 3.83 -4.81 1.18
N ARG A 162 3.29 -5.37 0.09
CA ARG A 162 3.89 -5.24 -1.27
C ARG A 162 3.54 -3.93 -1.99
N LEU A 163 2.65 -3.11 -1.43
CA LEU A 163 2.08 -1.95 -2.12
C LEU A 163 3.15 -0.94 -2.55
N CYS A 164 4.08 -0.60 -1.65
CA CYS A 164 5.10 0.41 -1.94
C CYS A 164 6.00 -0.04 -3.10
N LEU A 165 6.47 -1.29 -3.11
CA LEU A 165 7.30 -1.83 -4.18
C LEU A 165 6.61 -1.78 -5.56
N GLU A 166 5.37 -2.26 -5.66
CA GLU A 166 4.67 -2.31 -6.95
C GLU A 166 4.24 -0.92 -7.43
N LEU A 167 3.86 0.00 -6.54
CA LEU A 167 3.60 1.39 -6.91
C LEU A 167 4.88 2.11 -7.37
N VAL A 168 6.00 1.97 -6.67
CA VAL A 168 7.30 2.55 -7.09
C VAL A 168 7.71 2.02 -8.47
N LYS A 169 7.50 0.72 -8.75
CA LYS A 169 7.69 0.13 -10.08
C LYS A 169 6.79 0.75 -11.14
N ILE A 170 5.54 1.08 -10.83
CA ILE A 170 4.60 1.74 -11.75
C ILE A 170 5.04 3.19 -12.02
N VAL A 171 5.28 3.98 -10.98
CA VAL A 171 5.68 5.39 -11.06
C VAL A 171 6.97 5.55 -11.88
N ARG A 172 8.01 4.73 -11.59
CA ARG A 172 9.26 4.72 -12.36
C ARG A 172 9.06 4.26 -13.82
N LYS A 173 8.16 3.32 -14.11
CA LYS A 173 7.81 2.91 -15.50
C LYS A 173 7.03 3.97 -16.29
N LEU A 174 6.34 4.87 -15.60
CA LEU A 174 5.68 6.05 -16.18
C LEU A 174 6.65 7.24 -16.36
N GLY A 175 7.93 7.09 -15.99
CA GLY A 175 8.96 8.12 -16.19
C GLY A 175 9.00 9.22 -15.11
N TYR A 176 8.26 9.05 -14.00
CA TYR A 176 8.28 9.99 -12.88
C TYR A 176 9.45 9.70 -11.91
N PRO A 177 10.04 10.74 -11.29
CA PRO A 177 11.16 10.58 -10.36
C PRO A 177 10.72 9.99 -9.02
N VAL A 178 11.48 9.01 -8.52
CA VAL A 178 11.30 8.30 -7.23
C VAL A 178 12.63 7.79 -6.72
#